data_AF-A0A968PBE3-F1
#
_entry.id   AF-A0A968PBE3-F1
#
_cell.length_a   1.000
_cell.length_b   1.000
_cell.length_c   1.000
_cell.angle_alpha   90.00
_cell.angle_beta   90.00
_cell.angle_gamma   90.00
#
_symmetry.space_group_name_H-M   'P 1'
#
loop_
_entity.id
_entity.type
_entity.pdbx_description
1 polymer ?
#
loop_
_entity_poly.entity_id
_entity_poly.type
_entity_poly.pdbx_seq_one_letter_code
_entity_poly.pdbx_strand_id
1 'polypeptide(L)'
;MTFRAVIVGMLLGLGISASWYFNDYIMQQTYLVGNLLPLSIFGLAVILALIINPLLAPVGKRWMFSGREIAIIAALGLAVCGWAGSGYLRYFATNLVMPNYWERTKPAWQSMEVMSYVPGGSHRLGEGHIQDWPGLLTKIDQARLADQSSVGKRIWERLPRELQKVTSEGAASGRVQAQDRQRLVRALNEIVSWPDFFDPGAFAGVELPAQIQSLAQADKKILSLDELQGLNRELLVAAFPKHFLPRPEGEGVLMLGGRADPEVVESLVQGWQANQMQPITRVPWSAWWPSIRLWGGFALLCGLAALCLALVVHPQWARRELLAYPVARFVDEITQRRDGALLPEIARTKLFWIAVGLMLLLHTLNGLRAWFPENFIYIPHQV
;
A
#
# COMPACT_ATOMS: atom_id res chain seq x y z
N MET A 1 28.10 3.24 -22.26
CA MET A 1 26.79 2.53 -22.32
C MET A 1 26.40 2.41 -23.78
N THR A 2 25.93 1.24 -24.25
CA THR A 2 25.39 1.11 -25.62
C THR A 2 23.88 1.24 -25.57
N PHE A 3 23.28 1.94 -26.54
CA PHE A 3 21.82 2.11 -26.63
C PHE A 3 21.08 0.76 -26.70
N ARG A 4 21.67 -0.20 -27.42
CA ARG A 4 21.18 -1.57 -27.51
C ARG A 4 21.05 -2.26 -26.15
N ALA A 5 22.08 -2.19 -25.30
CA ALA A 5 22.03 -2.84 -23.98
C ALA A 5 20.96 -2.24 -23.08
N VAL A 6 20.72 -0.93 -23.20
CA VAL A 6 19.64 -0.26 -22.46
C VAL A 6 18.28 -0.77 -22.92
N ILE A 7 18.03 -0.85 -24.22
CA ILE A 7 16.77 -1.40 -24.76
C ILE A 7 16.56 -2.84 -24.30
N VAL A 8 17.58 -3.69 -24.44
CA VAL A 8 17.48 -5.10 -24.04
C VAL A 8 17.24 -5.22 -22.52
N GLY A 9 17.92 -4.41 -21.71
CA GLY A 9 17.70 -4.36 -20.26
C GLY A 9 16.29 -3.91 -19.89
N MET A 10 15.74 -2.90 -20.57
CA MET A 10 14.35 -2.45 -20.35
C MET A 10 13.34 -3.53 -20.74
N LEU A 11 13.51 -4.19 -21.89
CA LEU A 11 12.66 -5.29 -22.34
C LEU A 11 12.72 -6.47 -21.37
N LEU A 12 13.92 -6.80 -20.87
CA LEU A 12 14.11 -7.83 -19.86
C LEU A 12 13.36 -7.46 -18.57
N GLY A 13 13.48 -6.22 -18.10
CA GLY A 13 12.77 -5.73 -16.92
C GLY A 13 11.25 -5.83 -17.05
N LEU A 14 10.70 -5.47 -18.21
CA LEU A 14 9.28 -5.65 -18.51
C LEU A 14 8.88 -7.13 -18.50
N GLY A 15 9.68 -7.98 -19.14
CA GLY A 15 9.47 -9.43 -19.15
C GLY A 15 9.46 -10.02 -17.74
N ILE A 16 10.42 -9.62 -16.90
CA ILE A 16 10.49 -10.07 -15.50
C ILE A 16 9.31 -9.58 -14.68
N SER A 17 8.85 -8.35 -14.90
CA SER A 17 7.68 -7.82 -14.21
C SER A 17 6.42 -8.62 -14.54
N ALA A 18 6.25 -9.01 -15.81
CA ALA A 18 5.15 -9.87 -16.25
C ALA A 18 5.29 -11.31 -15.72
N SER A 19 6.47 -11.89 -15.85
CA SER A 19 6.77 -13.24 -15.36
C SER A 19 6.65 -13.36 -13.85
N TRP A 20 6.98 -12.31 -13.11
CA TRP A 20 6.83 -12.25 -11.66
C TRP A 20 5.38 -12.46 -11.25
N TYR A 21 4.44 -11.71 -11.83
CA TYR A 21 3.02 -11.85 -11.51
C TYR A 21 2.51 -13.25 -11.82
N PHE A 22 2.85 -13.76 -13.01
CA PHE A 22 2.47 -15.11 -13.43
C PHE A 22 3.05 -16.19 -12.49
N ASN A 23 4.34 -16.10 -12.14
CA ASN A 23 4.99 -17.07 -11.28
C ASN A 23 4.44 -17.06 -9.84
N ASP A 24 4.35 -15.88 -9.24
CA ASP A 24 4.05 -15.72 -7.82
C ASP A 24 2.54 -15.86 -7.54
N TYR A 25 1.67 -15.35 -8.41
CA TYR A 25 0.22 -15.31 -8.15
C TYR A 25 -0.59 -16.36 -8.92
N ILE A 26 -0.13 -16.77 -10.12
CA ILE A 26 -0.84 -17.78 -10.93
C ILE A 26 -0.27 -19.17 -10.67
N MET A 27 1.03 -19.36 -10.84
CA MET A 27 1.68 -20.67 -10.68
C MET A 27 2.03 -21.00 -9.21
N GLN A 28 2.01 -20.00 -8.32
CA GLN A 28 2.31 -20.10 -6.89
C GLN A 28 3.61 -20.87 -6.61
N GLN A 29 4.62 -20.64 -7.43
CA GLN A 29 5.94 -21.25 -7.28
C GLN A 29 6.81 -20.44 -6.32
N THR A 30 8.06 -20.86 -6.12
CA THR A 30 9.07 -20.07 -5.41
C THR A 30 9.15 -18.65 -6.00
N TYR A 31 9.17 -17.64 -5.12
CA TYR A 31 9.15 -16.24 -5.53
C TYR A 31 10.26 -15.87 -6.51
N LEU A 32 9.88 -15.35 -7.68
CA LEU A 32 10.83 -14.99 -8.75
C LEU A 32 11.73 -13.80 -8.34
N VAL A 33 11.15 -12.89 -7.54
CA VAL A 33 11.80 -11.72 -6.94
C VAL A 33 11.42 -11.69 -5.46
N GLY A 34 12.00 -12.62 -4.69
CA GLY A 34 11.68 -12.81 -3.27
C GLY A 34 12.51 -11.95 -2.32
N ASN A 35 13.76 -11.65 -2.67
CA ASN A 35 14.74 -11.01 -1.79
C ASN A 35 15.67 -10.05 -2.58
N LEU A 36 16.65 -9.47 -1.88
CA LEU A 36 17.62 -8.51 -2.43
C LEU A 36 18.62 -9.13 -3.44
N LEU A 37 18.68 -10.46 -3.54
CA LEU A 37 19.53 -11.20 -4.47
C LEU A 37 18.65 -11.99 -5.46
N PRO A 38 17.96 -11.32 -6.39
CA PRO A 38 17.03 -11.98 -7.29
C PRO A 38 17.75 -12.97 -8.20
N LEU A 39 17.63 -14.26 -7.87
CA LEU A 39 18.23 -15.38 -8.61
C LEU A 39 17.82 -15.37 -10.09
N SER A 40 16.62 -14.87 -10.40
CA SER A 40 16.14 -14.70 -11.77
C SER A 40 17.08 -13.82 -12.60
N ILE A 41 17.56 -12.69 -12.07
CA ILE A 41 18.47 -11.80 -12.78
C ILE A 41 19.84 -12.43 -12.99
N PHE A 42 20.40 -13.03 -11.95
CA PHE A 42 21.70 -13.66 -12.03
C PHE A 42 21.68 -14.88 -12.96
N GLY A 43 20.63 -15.70 -12.88
CA GLY A 43 20.39 -16.81 -13.80
C GLY A 43 20.25 -16.34 -15.25
N LEU A 44 19.49 -15.27 -15.49
CA LEU A 44 19.37 -14.67 -16.82
C LEU A 44 20.71 -14.12 -17.33
N ALA A 45 21.52 -13.49 -16.47
CA ALA A 45 22.85 -13.03 -16.85
C ALA A 45 23.78 -14.20 -17.22
N VAL A 46 23.71 -15.33 -16.49
CA VAL A 46 24.43 -16.56 -16.81
C VAL A 46 23.96 -17.16 -18.14
N ILE A 47 22.65 -17.28 -18.36
CA ILE A 47 22.08 -17.77 -19.63
C ILE A 47 22.49 -16.87 -20.78
N LEU A 48 22.43 -15.55 -20.59
CA LEU A 48 22.85 -14.57 -21.59
C LEU A 48 24.34 -14.74 -21.92
N ALA A 49 25.19 -14.91 -20.90
CA ALA A 49 26.64 -14.99 -21.07
C ALA A 49 27.13 -16.33 -21.64
N LEU A 50 26.52 -17.45 -21.23
CA LEU A 50 27.00 -18.82 -21.52
C LEU A 50 26.23 -19.51 -22.66
N ILE A 51 25.00 -19.11 -22.94
CA ILE A 51 24.13 -19.78 -23.90
C ILE A 51 23.80 -18.83 -25.05
N ILE A 52 23.06 -17.75 -24.77
CA ILE A 52 22.55 -16.85 -25.82
C ILE A 52 23.71 -16.20 -26.57
N ASN A 53 24.71 -15.66 -25.87
CA ASN A 53 25.77 -14.91 -26.52
C ASN A 53 26.69 -15.77 -27.43
N PRO A 54 27.10 -17.00 -27.05
CA PRO A 54 27.76 -17.92 -27.97
C PRO A 54 26.89 -18.33 -29.16
N LEU A 55 25.57 -18.53 -28.95
CA LEU A 55 24.64 -18.86 -30.04
C LEU A 55 24.45 -17.72 -31.05
N LEU A 56 24.72 -16.47 -30.65
CA LEU A 56 24.73 -15.31 -31.55
C LEU A 56 26.01 -15.21 -32.39
N ALA A 57 27.08 -15.92 -32.03
CA ALA A 57 28.36 -15.82 -32.72
C ALA A 57 28.31 -16.25 -34.20
N PRO A 58 27.61 -17.34 -34.59
CA PRO A 58 27.43 -17.72 -35.99
C PRO A 58 26.59 -16.71 -36.79
N VAL A 59 25.65 -16.01 -36.14
CA VAL A 59 24.79 -14.99 -36.78
C VAL A 59 25.58 -13.71 -37.08
N GLY A 60 26.62 -13.43 -36.30
CA GLY A 60 27.62 -12.42 -36.58
C GLY A 60 28.08 -11.66 -35.34
N LYS A 61 29.36 -11.29 -35.31
CA LYS A 61 30.00 -10.62 -34.16
C LYS A 61 29.30 -9.33 -33.72
N ARG A 62 28.61 -8.63 -34.63
CA ARG A 62 27.85 -7.42 -34.31
C ARG A 62 26.69 -7.67 -33.35
N TRP A 63 26.13 -8.88 -33.31
CA TRP A 63 24.99 -9.23 -32.45
C TRP A 63 25.41 -9.72 -31.07
N MET A 64 26.69 -10.08 -30.91
CA MET A 64 27.23 -10.47 -29.61
C MET A 64 27.20 -9.28 -28.64
N PHE A 65 26.85 -9.58 -27.40
CA PHE A 65 26.95 -8.67 -26.27
C PHE A 65 28.35 -8.72 -25.68
N SER A 66 28.96 -7.55 -25.53
CA SER A 66 30.16 -7.37 -24.73
C SER A 66 29.88 -7.59 -23.25
N GLY A 67 30.93 -7.86 -22.45
CA GLY A 67 30.78 -8.00 -20.99
C GLY A 67 30.14 -6.77 -20.34
N ARG A 68 30.49 -5.57 -20.81
CA ARG A 68 29.89 -4.30 -20.36
C ARG A 68 28.40 -4.22 -20.65
N GLU A 69 27.95 -4.73 -21.80
CA GLU A 69 26.53 -4.73 -22.15
C GLU A 69 25.72 -5.70 -21.29
N ILE A 70 26.26 -6.89 -21.02
CA ILE A 70 25.66 -7.86 -20.11
C ILE A 70 25.55 -7.27 -18.70
N ALA A 71 26.61 -6.60 -18.21
CA ALA A 71 26.59 -5.92 -16.92
C ALA A 71 25.53 -4.80 -16.85
N ILE A 72 25.36 -4.02 -17.92
CA ILE A 72 24.29 -3.01 -18.01
C ILE A 72 22.90 -3.65 -17.98
N ILE A 73 22.70 -4.74 -18.75
CA ILE A 73 21.43 -5.48 -18.79
C ILE A 73 21.10 -6.02 -17.39
N ALA A 74 22.07 -6.63 -16.72
CA ALA A 74 21.91 -7.14 -15.36
C ALA A 74 21.61 -6.01 -14.35
N ALA A 75 22.33 -4.88 -14.42
CA ALA A 75 22.10 -3.75 -13.54
C ALA A 75 20.69 -3.14 -13.71
N LEU A 76 20.21 -3.01 -14.95
CA LEU A 76 18.84 -2.56 -15.24
C LEU A 76 17.81 -3.56 -14.72
N GLY A 77 18.05 -4.85 -14.91
CA GLY A 77 17.19 -5.90 -14.37
C GLY A 77 17.11 -5.89 -12.84
N LEU A 78 18.25 -5.73 -12.15
CA LEU A 78 18.29 -5.58 -10.68
C LEU A 78 17.53 -4.33 -10.22
N ALA A 79 17.68 -3.21 -10.94
CA ALA A 79 16.93 -2.00 -10.63
C ALA A 79 15.43 -2.23 -10.71
N VAL A 80 14.94 -2.92 -11.76
CA VAL A 80 13.52 -3.25 -11.94
C VAL A 80 13.01 -4.21 -10.86
N CYS A 81 13.81 -5.20 -10.45
CA CYS A 81 13.49 -6.09 -9.33
C CYS A 81 13.33 -5.37 -7.99
N GLY A 82 13.90 -4.17 -7.82
CA GLY A 82 13.64 -3.33 -6.65
C GLY A 82 12.21 -2.81 -6.59
N TRP A 83 11.47 -2.80 -7.70
CA TRP A 83 10.08 -2.33 -7.78
C TRP A 83 9.10 -3.50 -7.92
N ALA A 84 9.44 -4.48 -8.76
CA ALA A 84 8.67 -5.71 -8.91
C ALA A 84 8.78 -6.58 -7.65
N GLY A 85 7.76 -7.38 -7.34
CA GLY A 85 7.82 -8.30 -6.21
C GLY A 85 7.92 -7.61 -4.85
N SER A 86 8.77 -8.16 -3.98
CA SER A 86 8.90 -7.77 -2.57
C SER A 86 9.29 -6.30 -2.34
N GLY A 87 9.85 -5.61 -3.34
CA GLY A 87 10.37 -4.26 -3.15
C GLY A 87 9.31 -3.16 -3.10
N TYR A 88 8.19 -3.33 -3.82
CA TYR A 88 7.11 -2.35 -3.82
C TYR A 88 5.76 -2.98 -4.22
N LEU A 89 5.66 -3.53 -5.43
CA LEU A 89 4.38 -3.90 -6.04
C LEU A 89 3.62 -5.00 -5.28
N ARG A 90 4.32 -5.94 -4.61
CA ARG A 90 3.67 -6.99 -3.80
C ARG A 90 2.81 -6.42 -2.68
N TYR A 91 3.23 -5.32 -2.07
CA TYR A 91 2.56 -4.73 -0.93
C TYR A 91 1.67 -3.56 -1.31
N PHE A 92 2.02 -2.84 -2.37
CA PHE A 92 1.36 -1.59 -2.76
C PHE A 92 -0.17 -1.71 -2.87
N ALA A 93 -0.66 -2.60 -3.73
CA ALA A 93 -2.10 -2.70 -3.98
C ALA A 93 -2.87 -3.20 -2.75
N THR A 94 -2.35 -4.23 -2.07
CA THR A 94 -2.98 -4.82 -0.89
C THR A 94 -3.02 -3.83 0.28
N ASN A 95 -1.91 -3.17 0.63
CA ASN A 95 -1.89 -2.23 1.74
C ASN A 95 -2.77 -1.01 1.51
N LEU A 96 -2.95 -0.59 0.25
CA LEU A 96 -3.79 0.55 -0.10
C LEU A 96 -5.29 0.25 0.09
N VAL A 97 -5.73 -0.99 -0.14
CA VAL A 97 -7.15 -1.37 -0.20
C VAL A 97 -7.64 -2.13 1.02
N MET A 98 -6.76 -2.86 1.70
CA MET A 98 -7.16 -3.68 2.86
C MET A 98 -7.84 -2.91 4.00
N PRO A 99 -7.46 -1.66 4.34
CA PRO A 99 -8.22 -0.88 5.31
C PRO A 99 -9.69 -0.68 4.90
N ASN A 100 -9.95 -0.29 3.66
CA ASN A 100 -11.30 -0.11 3.11
C ASN A 100 -12.07 -1.44 3.09
N TYR A 101 -11.40 -2.55 2.77
CA TYR A 101 -11.99 -3.88 2.80
C TYR A 101 -12.37 -4.32 4.23
N TRP A 102 -11.51 -4.08 5.21
CA TRP A 102 -11.78 -4.42 6.61
C TRP A 102 -12.88 -3.55 7.21
N GLU A 103 -12.93 -2.26 6.87
CA GLU A 103 -14.05 -1.40 7.25
C GLU A 103 -15.38 -1.97 6.73
N ARG A 104 -15.41 -2.57 5.54
CA ARG A 104 -16.65 -3.16 5.00
C ARG A 104 -16.98 -4.53 5.59
N THR A 105 -15.97 -5.33 5.92
CA THR A 105 -16.15 -6.76 6.26
C THR A 105 -16.06 -7.07 7.75
N LYS A 106 -15.50 -6.19 8.58
CA LYS A 106 -15.32 -6.42 10.02
C LYS A 106 -16.26 -5.53 10.84
N PRO A 107 -17.29 -6.10 11.50
CA PRO A 107 -18.18 -5.33 12.37
C PRO A 107 -17.46 -4.56 13.48
N ALA A 108 -16.35 -5.10 13.98
CA ALA A 108 -15.53 -4.44 14.99
C ALA A 108 -14.95 -3.11 14.48
N TRP A 109 -14.49 -3.04 13.24
CA TRP A 109 -13.94 -1.82 12.63
C TRP A 109 -15.02 -0.74 12.48
N GLN A 110 -16.17 -1.13 11.94
CA GLN A 110 -17.35 -0.26 11.80
C GLN A 110 -17.81 0.27 13.15
N SER A 111 -17.87 -0.60 14.16
CA SER A 111 -18.38 -0.24 15.49
C SER A 111 -17.46 0.72 16.24
N MET A 112 -16.17 0.75 15.88
CA MET A 112 -15.15 1.63 16.46
C MET A 112 -14.90 2.87 15.58
N GLU A 113 -15.56 2.95 14.42
CA GLU A 113 -15.43 4.04 13.45
C GLU A 113 -13.96 4.33 13.12
N VAL A 114 -13.16 3.28 12.87
CA VAL A 114 -11.68 3.39 12.75
C VAL A 114 -11.29 4.35 11.63
N MET A 115 -12.07 4.42 10.56
CA MET A 115 -11.81 5.33 9.43
C MET A 115 -12.00 6.81 9.78
N SER A 116 -12.63 7.15 10.92
CA SER A 116 -12.72 8.54 11.38
C SER A 116 -11.38 9.13 11.83
N TYR A 117 -10.41 8.28 12.19
CA TYR A 117 -9.06 8.72 12.58
C TYR A 117 -8.11 8.86 11.39
N VAL A 118 -8.55 8.47 10.19
CA VAL A 118 -7.75 8.58 8.98
C VAL A 118 -8.13 9.88 8.26
N PRO A 119 -7.16 10.73 7.87
CA PRO A 119 -7.44 11.89 7.02
C PRO A 119 -8.32 11.49 5.83
N GLY A 120 -9.36 12.26 5.52
CA GLY A 120 -10.32 11.97 4.45
C GLY A 120 -11.12 10.65 4.53
N GLY A 121 -10.93 9.83 5.57
CA GLY A 121 -11.47 8.46 5.67
C GLY A 121 -12.95 8.38 5.96
N SER A 122 -13.41 9.13 6.96
CA SER A 122 -14.82 9.20 7.35
C SER A 122 -15.09 10.51 8.09
N HIS A 123 -16.26 11.11 7.85
CA HIS A 123 -16.72 12.29 8.60
C HIS A 123 -17.39 11.95 9.92
N ARG A 124 -17.51 10.66 10.25
CA ARG A 124 -18.10 10.18 11.50
C ARG A 124 -17.17 10.41 12.69
N LEU A 125 -17.72 10.27 13.88
CA LEU A 125 -17.04 10.28 15.16
C LEU A 125 -16.60 8.87 15.55
N GLY A 126 -15.32 8.70 15.82
CA GLY A 126 -14.80 7.66 16.72
C GLY A 126 -14.77 8.10 18.18
N GLU A 127 -14.76 7.14 19.12
CA GLU A 127 -14.76 7.39 20.57
C GLU A 127 -13.65 8.35 21.03
N GLY A 128 -12.43 8.20 20.51
CA GLY A 128 -11.26 9.01 20.83
C GLY A 128 -11.35 10.47 20.37
N HIS A 129 -12.33 10.81 19.53
CA HIS A 129 -12.60 12.21 19.21
C HIS A 129 -13.28 12.96 20.35
N ILE A 130 -13.81 12.27 21.37
CA ILE A 130 -14.45 12.87 22.53
C ILE A 130 -13.47 12.83 23.70
N GLN A 131 -12.94 14.00 24.08
CA GLN A 131 -11.86 14.13 25.05
C GLN A 131 -12.36 14.23 26.50
N ASP A 132 -13.46 14.96 26.73
CA ASP A 132 -14.06 15.18 28.04
C ASP A 132 -15.51 14.69 28.07
N TRP A 133 -15.65 13.38 28.31
CA TRP A 133 -16.96 12.73 28.41
C TRP A 133 -17.85 13.35 29.49
N PRO A 134 -17.41 13.46 30.77
CA PRO A 134 -18.23 14.09 31.81
C PRO A 134 -18.66 15.52 31.46
N GLY A 135 -17.73 16.37 31.02
CA GLY A 135 -18.03 17.75 30.67
C GLY A 135 -19.05 17.87 29.54
N LEU A 136 -18.92 17.02 28.51
CA LEU A 136 -19.87 16.96 27.40
C LEU A 136 -21.27 16.58 27.89
N LEU A 137 -21.38 15.50 28.69
CA LEU A 137 -22.67 15.05 29.20
C LEU A 137 -23.31 16.08 30.14
N THR A 138 -22.53 16.74 31.00
CA THR A 138 -23.02 17.84 31.84
C THR A 138 -23.56 18.99 31.00
N LYS A 139 -22.89 19.37 29.91
CA LYS A 139 -23.39 20.43 29.00
C LYS A 139 -24.70 20.04 28.33
N ILE A 140 -24.83 18.80 27.89
CA ILE A 140 -26.05 18.30 27.25
C ILE A 140 -27.19 18.21 28.28
N ASP A 141 -26.93 17.69 29.49
CA ASP A 141 -27.94 17.57 30.55
C ASP A 141 -28.41 18.95 31.06
N GLN A 142 -27.51 19.92 31.24
CA GLN A 142 -27.88 21.31 31.57
C GLN A 142 -28.76 21.95 30.49
N ALA A 143 -28.44 21.69 29.22
CA ALA A 143 -29.19 22.24 28.09
C ALA A 143 -30.63 21.72 28.00
N ARG A 144 -30.94 20.54 28.56
CA ARG A 144 -32.33 20.03 28.57
C ARG A 144 -33.27 20.88 29.43
N LEU A 145 -32.74 21.54 30.45
CA LEU A 145 -33.50 22.37 31.41
C LEU A 145 -33.59 23.84 30.96
N ALA A 146 -32.80 24.26 29.98
CA ALA A 146 -32.78 25.63 29.51
C ALA A 146 -33.99 25.92 28.60
N ASP A 147 -34.62 27.08 28.76
CA ASP A 147 -35.72 27.52 27.89
C ASP A 147 -35.23 27.85 26.47
N GLN A 148 -34.01 28.37 26.34
CA GLN A 148 -33.41 28.74 25.08
C GLN A 148 -33.02 27.51 24.24
N SER A 149 -33.24 27.59 22.93
CA SER A 149 -32.73 26.60 21.96
C SER A 149 -31.20 26.62 22.00
N SER A 150 -30.58 25.45 22.08
CA SER A 150 -29.12 25.30 22.05
C SER A 150 -28.74 23.98 21.39
N VAL A 151 -27.51 23.88 20.88
CA VAL A 151 -27.02 22.65 20.26
C VAL A 151 -27.10 21.46 21.22
N GLY A 152 -26.79 21.67 22.51
CA GLY A 152 -26.92 20.62 23.54
C GLY A 152 -28.37 20.14 23.73
N LYS A 153 -29.35 21.04 23.68
CA LYS A 153 -30.77 20.70 23.79
C LYS A 153 -31.24 19.90 22.56
N ARG A 154 -30.82 20.30 21.36
CA ARG A 154 -31.09 19.55 20.13
C ARG A 154 -30.49 18.14 20.19
N ILE A 155 -29.26 17.98 20.69
CA ILE A 155 -28.66 16.66 20.90
C ILE A 155 -29.51 15.85 21.89
N TRP A 156 -29.86 16.42 23.05
CA TRP A 156 -30.65 15.75 24.08
C TRP A 156 -32.00 15.23 23.57
N GLU A 157 -32.79 16.07 22.91
CA GLU A 157 -34.12 15.75 22.37
C GLU A 157 -34.09 14.60 21.36
N ARG A 158 -32.93 14.36 20.80
CA ARG A 158 -32.67 13.43 19.71
C ARG A 158 -32.00 12.14 20.18
N LEU A 159 -31.46 12.12 21.40
CA LEU A 159 -30.97 10.90 22.02
C LEU A 159 -32.15 9.96 22.35
N PRO A 160 -31.99 8.64 22.15
CA PRO A 160 -32.90 7.63 22.71
C PRO A 160 -33.06 7.79 24.23
N ARG A 161 -34.24 7.47 24.77
CA ARG A 161 -34.54 7.61 26.22
C ARG A 161 -33.52 6.89 27.12
N GLU A 162 -33.02 5.74 26.67
CA GLU A 162 -31.97 5.00 27.38
C GLU A 162 -30.67 5.82 27.49
N LEU A 163 -30.28 6.48 26.41
CA LEU A 163 -29.06 7.30 26.37
C LEU A 163 -29.25 8.67 27.04
N GLN A 164 -30.46 9.18 27.10
CA GLN A 164 -30.80 10.34 27.96
C GLN A 164 -30.52 10.02 29.43
N LYS A 165 -30.96 8.85 29.91
CA LYS A 165 -30.68 8.40 31.29
C LYS A 165 -29.17 8.26 31.54
N VAL A 166 -28.45 7.60 30.64
CA VAL A 166 -26.99 7.47 30.70
C VAL A 166 -26.31 8.85 30.72
N THR A 167 -26.81 9.81 29.95
CA THR A 167 -26.28 11.17 29.91
C THR A 167 -26.44 11.89 31.25
N SER A 168 -27.62 11.84 31.87
CA SER A 168 -27.85 12.44 33.19
C SER A 168 -27.04 11.73 34.30
N GLU A 169 -26.96 10.40 34.29
CA GLU A 169 -26.16 9.63 35.26
C GLU A 169 -24.66 9.89 35.10
N GLY A 170 -24.16 9.97 33.87
CA GLY A 170 -22.78 10.31 33.57
C GLY A 170 -22.43 11.75 33.96
N ALA A 171 -23.35 12.68 33.74
CA ALA A 171 -23.22 14.07 34.18
C ALA A 171 -23.16 14.20 35.71
N ALA A 172 -23.94 13.39 36.45
CA ALA A 172 -23.96 13.42 37.91
C ALA A 172 -22.77 12.67 38.56
N SER A 173 -22.37 11.53 37.99
CA SER A 173 -21.34 10.66 38.57
C SER A 173 -19.92 10.99 38.09
N GLY A 174 -19.78 11.73 37.00
CA GLY A 174 -18.50 12.01 36.35
C GLY A 174 -17.85 10.79 35.71
N ARG A 175 -18.58 9.68 35.53
CA ARG A 175 -18.07 8.42 34.95
C ARG A 175 -19.00 7.90 33.87
N VAL A 176 -18.43 7.39 32.79
CA VAL A 176 -19.15 6.80 31.65
C VAL A 176 -18.49 5.48 31.29
N GLN A 177 -19.25 4.39 31.28
CA GLN A 177 -18.76 3.06 30.95
C GLN A 177 -18.40 2.96 29.46
N ALA A 178 -17.43 2.11 29.10
CA ALA A 178 -16.98 1.96 27.71
C ALA A 178 -18.12 1.57 26.75
N GLN A 179 -19.02 0.67 27.19
CA GLN A 179 -20.17 0.25 26.38
C GLN A 179 -21.13 1.42 26.11
N ASP A 180 -21.33 2.29 27.09
CA ASP A 180 -22.20 3.47 26.97
C ASP A 180 -21.57 4.53 26.05
N ARG A 181 -20.25 4.72 26.12
CA ARG A 181 -19.52 5.61 25.20
C ARG A 181 -19.74 5.21 23.75
N GLN A 182 -19.62 3.92 23.44
CA GLN A 182 -19.82 3.42 22.08
C GLN A 182 -21.26 3.65 21.59
N ARG A 183 -22.27 3.46 22.46
CA ARG A 183 -23.67 3.73 22.13
C ARG A 183 -23.93 5.23 21.92
N LEU A 184 -23.34 6.08 22.76
CA LEU A 184 -23.42 7.54 22.63
C LEU A 184 -22.75 8.02 21.33
N VAL A 185 -21.57 7.50 20.97
CA VAL A 185 -20.91 7.80 19.69
C VAL A 185 -21.80 7.41 18.51
N ARG A 186 -22.44 6.24 18.54
CA ARG A 186 -23.37 5.82 17.49
C ARG A 186 -24.55 6.80 17.36
N ALA A 187 -25.16 7.21 18.48
CA ALA A 187 -26.26 8.17 18.47
C ALA A 187 -25.81 9.56 17.96
N LEU A 188 -24.61 10.01 18.31
CA LEU A 188 -24.03 11.24 17.77
C LEU A 188 -23.78 11.13 16.25
N ASN A 189 -23.35 9.97 15.76
CA ASN A 189 -23.18 9.70 14.33
C ASN A 189 -24.51 9.71 13.56
N GLU A 190 -25.59 9.26 14.19
CA GLU A 190 -26.95 9.42 13.64
C GLU A 190 -27.34 10.90 13.57
N ILE A 191 -27.08 11.67 14.63
CA ILE A 191 -27.38 13.11 14.69
C ILE A 191 -26.63 13.90 13.60
N VAL A 192 -25.34 13.66 13.39
CA VAL A 192 -24.57 14.36 12.33
C VAL A 192 -25.00 13.93 10.92
N SER A 193 -25.78 12.86 10.78
CA SER A 193 -26.34 12.45 9.48
C SER A 193 -27.64 13.19 9.13
N TRP A 194 -28.15 14.07 10.00
CA TRP A 194 -29.44 14.70 9.79
C TRP A 194 -29.38 16.05 9.06
N PRO A 195 -30.25 16.29 8.06
CA PRO A 195 -30.31 17.57 7.37
C PRO A 195 -30.61 18.74 8.31
N ASP A 196 -31.51 18.55 9.27
CA ASP A 196 -31.97 19.61 10.17
C ASP A 196 -31.07 19.81 11.40
N PHE A 197 -29.85 19.26 11.44
CA PHE A 197 -28.96 19.45 12.60
C PHE A 197 -28.65 20.92 12.88
N PHE A 198 -28.44 21.71 11.81
CA PHE A 198 -28.21 23.16 11.90
C PHE A 198 -29.55 23.89 12.07
N ASP A 199 -29.66 24.66 13.15
CA ASP A 199 -30.77 25.57 13.44
C ASP A 199 -30.20 26.94 13.82
N PRO A 200 -30.53 28.03 13.10
CA PRO A 200 -29.96 29.35 13.37
C PRO A 200 -30.15 29.83 14.81
N GLY A 201 -31.27 29.48 15.45
CA GLY A 201 -31.54 29.82 16.84
C GLY A 201 -30.61 29.08 17.81
N ALA A 202 -30.49 27.76 17.65
CA ALA A 202 -29.60 26.93 18.48
C ALA A 202 -28.11 27.26 18.33
N PHE A 203 -27.71 27.78 17.16
CA PHE A 203 -26.32 28.14 16.84
C PHE A 203 -26.00 29.65 16.99
N ALA A 204 -26.94 30.47 17.44
CA ALA A 204 -26.76 31.94 17.51
C ALA A 204 -25.57 32.40 18.36
N GLY A 205 -25.19 31.63 19.38
CA GLY A 205 -24.03 31.90 20.25
C GLY A 205 -22.77 31.08 19.93
N VAL A 206 -22.75 30.36 18.80
CA VAL A 206 -21.62 29.52 18.39
C VAL A 206 -20.79 30.27 17.35
N GLU A 207 -19.50 30.43 17.61
CA GLU A 207 -18.57 31.00 16.63
C GLU A 207 -18.31 30.00 15.50
N LEU A 208 -18.79 30.32 14.30
CA LEU A 208 -18.63 29.48 13.11
C LEU A 208 -17.57 30.07 12.16
N PRO A 209 -16.66 29.25 11.62
CA PRO A 209 -15.79 29.69 10.53
C PRO A 209 -16.61 30.15 9.31
N ALA A 210 -16.13 31.18 8.61
CA ALA A 210 -16.85 31.80 7.49
C ALA A 210 -17.27 30.79 6.39
N GLN A 211 -16.40 29.81 6.10
CA GLN A 211 -16.66 28.74 5.13
C GLN A 211 -17.85 27.87 5.57
N ILE A 212 -17.91 27.49 6.85
CA ILE A 212 -19.00 26.68 7.42
C ILE A 212 -20.29 27.48 7.47
N GLN A 213 -20.23 28.78 7.77
CA GLN A 213 -21.40 29.64 7.81
C GLN A 213 -22.09 29.73 6.45
N SER A 214 -21.33 29.87 5.36
CA SER A 214 -21.90 29.86 4.01
C SER A 214 -22.56 28.53 3.63
N LEU A 215 -21.94 27.40 4.00
CA LEU A 215 -22.45 26.06 3.70
C LEU A 215 -23.65 25.68 4.58
N ALA A 216 -23.67 26.11 5.84
CA ALA A 216 -24.78 25.86 6.76
C ALA A 216 -26.08 26.54 6.33
N GLN A 217 -25.99 27.65 5.60
CA GLN A 217 -27.12 28.39 5.04
C GLN A 217 -27.55 27.91 3.65
N ALA A 218 -26.75 27.06 2.99
CA ALA A 218 -27.09 26.50 1.69
C ALA A 218 -28.18 25.43 1.79
N ASP A 219 -28.89 25.16 0.68
CA ASP A 219 -29.89 24.08 0.66
C ASP A 219 -29.22 22.71 0.83
N LYS A 220 -29.40 22.12 2.01
CA LYS A 220 -28.81 20.83 2.35
C LYS A 220 -29.36 19.66 1.55
N LYS A 221 -30.47 19.81 0.83
CA LYS A 221 -30.99 18.77 -0.08
C LYS A 221 -30.08 18.52 -1.29
N ILE A 222 -29.15 19.43 -1.56
CA ILE A 222 -28.18 19.34 -2.66
C ILE A 222 -26.93 18.56 -2.22
N LEU A 223 -26.67 18.47 -0.91
CA LEU A 223 -25.48 17.82 -0.37
C LEU A 223 -25.62 16.28 -0.38
N SER A 224 -24.55 15.59 -0.74
CA SER A 224 -24.44 14.16 -0.49
C SER A 224 -24.40 13.86 1.02
N LEU A 225 -24.73 12.62 1.41
CA LEU A 225 -24.70 12.21 2.81
C LEU A 225 -23.33 12.44 3.47
N ASP A 226 -22.24 12.21 2.72
CA ASP A 226 -20.88 12.40 3.20
C ASP A 226 -20.56 13.89 3.43
N GLU A 227 -20.95 14.76 2.51
CA GLU A 227 -20.79 16.22 2.66
C GLU A 227 -21.65 16.76 3.82
N LEU A 228 -22.86 16.24 3.99
CA LEU A 228 -23.75 16.58 5.09
C LEU A 228 -23.14 16.18 6.44
N GLN A 229 -22.60 14.96 6.53
CA GLN A 229 -21.89 14.48 7.72
C GLN A 229 -20.66 15.34 8.01
N GLY A 230 -19.87 15.69 7.00
CA GLY A 230 -18.73 16.59 7.12
C GLY A 230 -19.12 17.95 7.67
N LEU A 231 -20.14 18.59 7.10
CA LEU A 231 -20.66 19.86 7.57
C LEU A 231 -21.15 19.79 9.03
N ASN A 232 -22.00 18.81 9.33
CA ASN A 232 -22.57 18.66 10.67
C ASN A 232 -21.50 18.28 11.71
N ARG A 233 -20.46 17.54 11.32
CA ARG A 233 -19.30 17.24 12.16
C ARG A 233 -18.56 18.51 12.54
N GLU A 234 -18.31 19.41 11.59
CA GLU A 234 -17.67 20.71 11.84
C GLU A 234 -18.54 21.60 12.74
N LEU A 235 -19.85 21.65 12.50
CA LEU A 235 -20.81 22.36 13.35
C LEU A 235 -20.79 21.85 14.79
N LEU A 236 -20.71 20.53 14.98
CA LEU A 236 -20.63 19.91 16.29
C LEU A 236 -19.32 20.27 17.02
N VAL A 237 -18.19 20.26 16.30
CA VAL A 237 -16.89 20.69 16.86
C VAL A 237 -16.94 22.15 17.26
N ALA A 238 -17.49 23.03 16.41
CA ALA A 238 -17.62 24.45 16.71
C ALA A 238 -18.53 24.72 17.93
N ALA A 239 -19.59 23.93 18.12
CA ALA A 239 -20.48 24.05 19.28
C ALA A 239 -19.82 23.59 20.60
N PHE A 240 -18.86 22.66 20.54
CA PHE A 240 -18.22 22.06 21.71
C PHE A 240 -16.70 21.90 21.51
N PRO A 241 -15.94 22.98 21.28
CA PRO A 241 -14.55 22.92 20.81
C PRO A 241 -13.57 22.33 21.84
N LYS A 242 -13.95 22.33 23.12
CA LYS A 242 -13.16 21.72 24.20
C LYS A 242 -13.43 20.23 24.40
N HIS A 243 -14.51 19.71 23.83
CA HIS A 243 -14.97 18.33 24.08
C HIS A 243 -14.74 17.42 22.86
N PHE A 244 -14.83 17.97 21.64
CA PHE A 244 -14.56 17.23 20.42
C PHE A 244 -13.24 17.68 19.79
N LEU A 245 -12.41 16.70 19.42
CA LEU A 245 -11.33 16.93 18.48
C LEU A 245 -11.90 17.24 17.09
N PRO A 246 -11.26 18.14 16.32
CA PRO A 246 -11.55 18.30 14.91
C PRO A 246 -11.20 17.01 14.14
N ARG A 247 -11.73 16.88 12.93
CA ARG A 247 -11.31 15.79 12.04
C ARG A 247 -9.84 15.94 11.67
N PRO A 248 -9.11 14.84 11.43
CA PRO A 248 -7.76 14.92 10.89
C PRO A 248 -7.75 15.69 9.57
N GLU A 249 -6.86 16.69 9.45
CA GLU A 249 -6.74 17.50 8.25
C GLU A 249 -6.14 16.70 7.08
N GLY A 250 -6.50 17.07 5.86
CA GLY A 250 -6.00 16.50 4.62
C GLY A 250 -6.95 15.52 3.93
N GLU A 251 -6.60 15.17 2.70
CA GLU A 251 -7.25 14.10 1.95
C GLU A 251 -6.59 12.76 2.29
N GLY A 252 -7.38 11.68 2.27
CA GLY A 252 -6.90 10.38 2.70
C GLY A 252 -5.80 9.81 1.82
N VAL A 253 -4.80 9.23 2.49
CA VAL A 253 -3.68 8.53 1.85
C VAL A 253 -4.09 7.17 1.29
N LEU A 254 -5.31 6.73 1.65
CA LEU A 254 -5.93 5.49 1.22
C LEU A 254 -6.70 5.66 -0.10
N MET A 255 -7.05 4.53 -0.71
CA MET A 255 -7.83 4.52 -1.94
C MET A 255 -9.18 5.22 -1.73
N LEU A 256 -9.57 6.09 -2.67
CA LEU A 256 -10.81 6.88 -2.61
C LEU A 256 -10.98 7.66 -1.29
N GLY A 257 -9.87 8.15 -0.72
CA GLY A 257 -9.85 8.83 0.57
C GLY A 257 -10.11 7.90 1.76
N GLY A 258 -10.36 6.61 1.56
CA GLY A 258 -10.79 5.66 2.59
C GLY A 258 -12.21 5.14 2.39
N ARG A 259 -12.93 5.62 1.36
CA ARG A 259 -14.29 5.13 1.03
C ARG A 259 -14.24 3.69 0.52
N ALA A 260 -15.07 2.82 1.10
CA ALA A 260 -15.11 1.40 0.79
C ALA A 260 -16.01 1.07 -0.41
N ASP A 261 -15.74 1.69 -1.57
CA ASP A 261 -16.46 1.38 -2.82
C ASP A 261 -16.39 -0.13 -3.12
N PRO A 262 -17.54 -0.83 -3.17
CA PRO A 262 -17.56 -2.28 -3.37
C PRO A 262 -16.90 -2.72 -4.66
N GLU A 263 -17.13 -2.03 -5.78
CA GLU A 263 -16.60 -2.43 -7.08
C GLU A 263 -15.07 -2.35 -7.09
N VAL A 264 -14.55 -1.26 -6.55
CA VAL A 264 -13.11 -1.00 -6.51
C VAL A 264 -12.38 -1.94 -5.55
N VAL A 265 -12.95 -2.14 -4.35
CA VAL A 265 -12.32 -2.94 -3.30
C VAL A 265 -12.45 -4.44 -3.58
N GLU A 266 -13.62 -4.91 -4.04
CA GLU A 266 -13.84 -6.34 -4.33
C GLU A 266 -13.08 -6.80 -5.54
N SER A 267 -13.07 -6.00 -6.62
CA SER A 267 -12.33 -6.37 -7.83
C SER A 267 -10.84 -6.60 -7.57
N LEU A 268 -10.24 -5.86 -6.62
CA LEU A 268 -8.85 -6.07 -6.26
C LEU A 268 -8.65 -7.24 -5.29
N VAL A 269 -9.48 -7.35 -4.25
CA VAL A 269 -9.26 -8.34 -3.19
C VAL A 269 -9.71 -9.73 -3.62
N GLN A 270 -10.83 -9.82 -4.32
CA GLN A 270 -11.46 -11.08 -4.71
C GLN A 270 -11.28 -11.39 -6.20
N GLY A 271 -10.83 -10.41 -7.00
CA GLY A 271 -10.81 -10.53 -8.45
C GLY A 271 -12.21 -10.35 -9.04
N TRP A 272 -12.29 -10.21 -10.36
CA TRP A 272 -13.57 -10.28 -11.07
C TRP A 272 -14.05 -11.73 -11.19
N GLN A 273 -15.32 -12.00 -10.93
CA GLN A 273 -15.95 -13.34 -10.99
C GLN A 273 -16.06 -13.95 -12.42
N ALA A 274 -15.31 -13.45 -13.40
CA ALA A 274 -15.47 -13.85 -14.79
C ALA A 274 -14.45 -14.92 -15.21
N ASN A 275 -14.92 -16.02 -15.79
CA ASN A 275 -14.12 -17.01 -16.53
C ASN A 275 -13.50 -16.45 -17.84
N GLN A 276 -13.41 -15.13 -17.98
CA GLN A 276 -12.94 -14.45 -19.18
C GLN A 276 -12.02 -13.28 -18.81
N MET A 277 -10.95 -13.13 -19.59
CA MET A 277 -10.03 -11.99 -19.51
C MET A 277 -10.81 -10.69 -19.66
N GLN A 278 -10.69 -9.82 -18.66
CA GLN A 278 -11.34 -8.52 -18.66
C GLN A 278 -10.42 -7.50 -19.35
N PRO A 279 -10.97 -6.54 -20.13
CA PRO A 279 -10.18 -5.51 -20.74
C PRO A 279 -9.60 -4.56 -19.68
N ILE A 280 -8.40 -4.03 -19.94
CA ILE A 280 -7.72 -3.08 -19.04
C ILE A 280 -8.52 -1.81 -18.77
N THR A 281 -9.47 -1.47 -19.66
CA THR A 281 -10.38 -0.33 -19.52
C THR A 281 -11.41 -0.51 -18.40
N ARG A 282 -11.65 -1.75 -17.94
CA ARG A 282 -12.58 -2.03 -16.83
C ARG A 282 -11.97 -1.69 -15.46
N VAL A 283 -10.65 -1.52 -15.39
CA VAL A 283 -9.99 -1.08 -14.16
C VAL A 283 -10.46 0.34 -13.85
N PRO A 284 -10.91 0.65 -12.62
CA PRO A 284 -11.41 1.98 -12.24
C PRO A 284 -10.23 2.98 -12.09
N TRP A 285 -9.62 3.37 -13.21
CA TRP A 285 -8.39 4.17 -13.24
C TRP A 285 -8.55 5.52 -12.52
N SER A 286 -9.73 6.13 -12.56
CA SER A 286 -10.02 7.37 -11.82
C SER A 286 -9.86 7.20 -10.30
N ALA A 287 -10.23 6.04 -9.75
CA ALA A 287 -10.08 5.71 -8.34
C ALA A 287 -8.62 5.42 -7.95
N TRP A 288 -7.86 4.80 -8.87
CA TRP A 288 -6.46 4.42 -8.64
C TRP A 288 -5.45 5.56 -8.83
N TRP A 289 -5.72 6.44 -9.79
CA TRP A 289 -4.75 7.42 -10.25
C TRP A 289 -4.25 8.40 -9.17
N PRO A 290 -5.09 8.88 -8.22
CA PRO A 290 -4.61 9.70 -7.10
C PRO A 290 -3.59 8.95 -6.23
N SER A 291 -3.91 7.71 -5.83
CA SER A 291 -3.03 6.90 -4.98
C SER A 291 -1.76 6.47 -5.70
N ILE A 292 -1.84 6.10 -6.99
CA ILE A 292 -0.66 5.78 -7.82
C ILE A 292 0.26 6.99 -7.94
N ARG A 293 -0.28 8.19 -8.18
CA ARG A 293 0.54 9.40 -8.29
C ARG A 293 1.23 9.74 -6.98
N LEU A 294 0.51 9.69 -5.86
CA LEU A 294 1.06 10.01 -4.56
C LEU A 294 2.15 9.00 -4.16
N TRP A 295 1.80 7.73 -4.10
CA TRP A 295 2.69 6.69 -3.59
C TRP A 295 3.75 6.27 -4.60
N GLY A 296 3.40 6.19 -5.89
CA GLY A 296 4.36 5.93 -6.95
C GLY A 296 5.36 7.08 -7.10
N GLY A 297 4.89 8.33 -7.00
CA GLY A 297 5.75 9.51 -6.96
C GLY A 297 6.68 9.52 -5.73
N PHE A 298 6.14 9.26 -4.54
CA PHE A 298 6.92 9.14 -3.32
C PHE A 298 7.98 8.03 -3.42
N ALA A 299 7.60 6.84 -3.88
CA ALA A 299 8.51 5.73 -4.07
C ALA A 299 9.61 6.09 -5.08
N LEU A 300 9.26 6.73 -6.22
CA LEU A 300 10.22 7.23 -7.22
C LEU A 300 11.23 8.18 -6.59
N LEU A 301 10.78 9.16 -5.81
CA LEU A 301 11.64 10.11 -5.11
C LEU A 301 12.56 9.41 -4.10
N CYS A 302 12.04 8.45 -3.33
CA CYS A 302 12.84 7.62 -2.42
C CYS A 302 13.90 6.81 -3.17
N GLY A 303 13.56 6.23 -4.33
CA GLY A 303 14.48 5.52 -5.19
C GLY A 303 15.59 6.42 -5.74
N LEU A 304 15.24 7.64 -6.19
CA LEU A 304 16.22 8.65 -6.61
C LEU A 304 17.12 9.08 -5.45
N ALA A 305 16.55 9.32 -4.27
CA ALA A 305 17.30 9.69 -3.08
C ALA A 305 18.28 8.58 -2.67
N ALA A 306 17.84 7.32 -2.67
CA ALA A 306 18.69 6.16 -2.41
C ALA A 306 19.81 6.02 -3.44
N LEU A 307 19.53 6.26 -4.73
CA LEU A 307 20.54 6.27 -5.77
C LEU A 307 21.57 7.39 -5.55
N CYS A 308 21.12 8.61 -5.26
CA CYS A 308 22.00 9.74 -4.96
C CYS A 308 22.88 9.45 -3.74
N LEU A 309 22.30 8.92 -2.67
CA LEU A 309 23.04 8.52 -1.49
C LEU A 309 24.06 7.43 -1.81
N ALA A 310 23.69 6.41 -2.60
CA ALA A 310 24.62 5.38 -3.04
C ALA A 310 25.80 5.98 -3.80
N LEU A 311 25.58 6.95 -4.68
CA LEU A 311 26.66 7.64 -5.41
C LEU A 311 27.58 8.46 -4.50
N VAL A 312 27.04 9.07 -3.43
CA VAL A 312 27.84 9.84 -2.46
C VAL A 312 28.68 8.91 -1.58
N VAL A 313 28.12 7.80 -1.12
CA VAL A 313 28.79 6.92 -0.14
C VAL A 313 29.67 5.87 -0.83
N HIS A 314 29.38 5.48 -2.07
CA HIS A 314 30.14 4.48 -2.82
C HIS A 314 31.65 4.77 -2.90
N PRO A 315 32.13 6.01 -3.18
CA PRO A 315 33.57 6.29 -3.18
C PRO A 315 34.25 6.04 -1.83
N GLN A 316 33.59 6.36 -0.72
CA GLN A 316 34.08 6.13 0.63
C GLN A 316 34.17 4.63 0.93
N TRP A 317 33.08 3.91 0.69
CA TRP A 317 32.99 2.46 0.91
C TRP A 317 33.94 1.66 0.03
N ALA A 318 34.06 2.02 -1.25
CA ALA A 318 34.87 1.28 -2.20
C ALA A 318 36.38 1.57 -2.05
N ARG A 319 36.77 2.82 -1.77
CA ARG A 319 38.19 3.21 -1.78
C ARG A 319 38.84 3.26 -0.40
N ARG A 320 38.08 3.61 0.65
CA ARG A 320 38.63 3.79 2.00
C ARG A 320 38.32 2.62 2.92
N GLU A 321 37.08 2.12 2.87
CA GLU A 321 36.63 1.03 3.76
C GLU A 321 36.71 -0.35 3.11
N LEU A 322 36.99 -0.41 1.80
CA LEU A 322 37.21 -1.64 1.02
C LEU A 322 36.07 -2.66 1.21
N LEU A 323 34.84 -2.17 1.29
CA LEU A 323 33.66 -3.04 1.42
C LEU A 323 33.58 -4.00 0.23
N ALA A 324 33.26 -5.25 0.52
CA ALA A 324 33.05 -6.26 -0.52
C ALA A 324 31.75 -5.95 -1.28
N TYR A 325 31.81 -6.08 -2.61
CA TYR A 325 30.63 -6.01 -3.49
C TYR A 325 30.39 -7.36 -4.18
N PRO A 326 29.90 -8.41 -3.47
CA PRO A 326 29.74 -9.74 -4.04
C PRO A 326 28.87 -9.78 -5.30
N VAL A 327 27.81 -8.96 -5.33
CA VAL A 327 26.91 -8.84 -6.49
C VAL A 327 27.64 -8.31 -7.72
N ALA A 328 28.41 -7.23 -7.55
CA ALA A 328 29.20 -6.66 -8.64
C ALA A 328 30.30 -7.63 -9.09
N ARG A 329 30.95 -8.30 -8.14
CA ARG A 329 31.98 -9.30 -8.42
C ARG A 329 31.43 -10.50 -9.21
N PHE A 330 30.25 -11.01 -8.85
CA PHE A 330 29.61 -12.08 -9.62
C PHE A 330 29.39 -11.66 -11.07
N VAL A 331 28.80 -10.48 -11.29
CA VAL A 331 28.54 -9.95 -12.64
C VAL A 331 29.86 -9.76 -13.40
N ASP A 332 30.91 -9.28 -12.74
CA ASP A 332 32.24 -9.13 -13.34
C ASP A 332 32.82 -10.50 -13.76
N GLU A 333 32.85 -11.50 -12.87
CA GLU A 333 33.39 -12.83 -13.14
C GLU A 333 32.68 -13.55 -14.32
N ILE A 334 31.35 -13.41 -14.44
CA ILE A 334 30.59 -14.01 -15.56
C ILE A 334 30.69 -13.21 -16.86
N THR A 335 31.19 -11.97 -16.82
CA THR A 335 31.32 -11.10 -18.00
C THR A 335 32.75 -10.95 -18.49
N GLN A 336 33.76 -11.27 -17.67
CA GLN A 336 35.17 -11.27 -18.06
C GLN A 336 35.43 -12.29 -19.17
N ARG A 337 35.96 -11.80 -20.29
CA ARG A 337 36.28 -12.58 -21.50
C ARG A 337 37.60 -12.13 -22.08
N ARG A 338 38.38 -13.08 -22.60
CA ARG A 338 39.55 -12.78 -23.45
C ARG A 338 39.10 -12.32 -24.82
N ASP A 339 39.91 -11.49 -25.46
CA ASP A 339 39.65 -11.06 -26.83
C ASP A 339 39.46 -12.25 -27.77
N GLY A 340 38.34 -12.25 -28.49
CA GLY A 340 37.96 -13.32 -29.43
C GLY A 340 37.36 -14.58 -28.78
N ALA A 341 37.32 -14.70 -27.44
CA ALA A 341 36.68 -15.83 -26.78
C ALA A 341 35.15 -15.71 -26.78
N LEU A 342 34.45 -16.82 -27.04
CA LEU A 342 32.98 -16.89 -27.02
C LEU A 342 32.42 -16.97 -25.59
N LEU A 343 33.12 -17.70 -24.72
CA LEU A 343 32.72 -17.96 -23.35
C LEU A 343 33.52 -17.10 -22.35
N PRO A 344 32.90 -16.74 -21.20
CA PRO A 344 33.60 -16.14 -20.06
C PRO A 344 34.77 -17.00 -19.56
N GLU A 345 35.77 -16.37 -18.92
CA GLU A 345 36.94 -17.08 -18.43
C GLU A 345 36.60 -18.19 -17.43
N ILE A 346 35.66 -17.91 -16.51
CA ILE A 346 35.23 -18.87 -15.49
C ILE A 346 34.67 -20.17 -16.10
N ALA A 347 33.92 -20.04 -17.20
CA ALA A 347 33.31 -21.15 -17.93
C ALA A 347 34.31 -21.96 -18.76
N ARG A 348 35.59 -21.59 -18.79
CA ARG A 348 36.64 -22.40 -19.43
C ARG A 348 37.29 -23.39 -18.47
N THR A 349 37.05 -23.24 -17.16
CA THR A 349 37.62 -24.13 -16.15
C THR A 349 36.80 -25.40 -16.04
N LYS A 350 37.46 -26.56 -15.91
CA LYS A 350 36.76 -27.85 -15.69
C LYS A 350 36.00 -27.86 -14.36
N LEU A 351 36.56 -27.22 -13.33
CA LEU A 351 35.96 -27.14 -12.01
C LEU A 351 34.60 -26.44 -12.03
N PHE A 352 34.45 -25.37 -12.81
CA PHE A 352 33.16 -24.70 -12.99
C PHE A 352 32.08 -25.68 -13.49
N TRP A 353 32.38 -26.46 -14.53
CA TRP A 353 31.42 -27.42 -15.08
C TRP A 353 31.15 -28.61 -14.17
N ILE A 354 32.15 -29.06 -13.39
CA ILE A 354 31.95 -30.08 -12.36
C ILE A 354 30.98 -29.55 -11.29
N ALA A 355 31.17 -28.33 -10.81
CA ALA A 355 30.29 -27.71 -9.82
C ALA A 355 28.86 -27.49 -10.35
N VAL A 356 28.73 -26.96 -11.57
CA VAL A 356 27.43 -26.79 -12.24
C VAL A 356 26.75 -28.15 -12.44
N GLY A 357 27.48 -29.16 -12.92
CA GLY A 357 26.95 -30.51 -13.12
C GLY A 357 26.49 -31.17 -11.83
N LEU A 358 27.26 -31.01 -10.74
CA LEU A 358 26.89 -31.50 -9.42
C LEU A 358 25.60 -30.83 -8.92
N MET A 359 25.51 -29.50 -9.01
CA MET A 359 24.31 -28.78 -8.56
C MET A 359 23.08 -29.12 -9.40
N LEU A 360 23.23 -29.20 -10.72
CA LEU A 360 22.15 -29.62 -11.61
C LEU A 360 21.69 -31.04 -11.28
N LEU A 361 22.61 -31.98 -11.05
CA LEU A 361 22.28 -33.34 -10.64
C LEU A 361 21.50 -33.35 -9.32
N LEU A 362 21.99 -32.64 -8.29
CA LEU A 362 21.33 -32.55 -6.98
C LEU A 362 19.90 -31.99 -7.08
N HIS A 363 19.73 -30.85 -7.76
CA HIS A 363 18.40 -30.24 -7.94
C HIS A 363 17.48 -31.09 -8.82
N THR A 364 18.03 -31.77 -9.82
CA THR A 364 17.25 -32.67 -10.69
C THR A 364 16.78 -33.91 -9.92
N LEU A 365 17.65 -34.53 -9.12
CA LEU A 365 17.29 -35.68 -8.28
C LEU A 365 16.23 -35.30 -7.23
N ASN A 366 16.41 -34.16 -6.56
CA ASN A 366 15.42 -33.68 -5.58
C ASN A 366 14.10 -33.26 -6.24
N GLY A 367 14.16 -32.63 -7.43
CA GLY A 367 12.99 -32.32 -8.23
C GLY A 367 12.26 -33.59 -8.67
N LEU A 368 12.96 -34.57 -9.22
CA LEU A 368 12.40 -35.86 -9.62
C LEU A 368 11.81 -36.62 -8.43
N ARG A 369 12.44 -36.58 -7.24
CA ARG A 369 11.88 -37.14 -6.01
C ARG A 369 10.52 -36.52 -5.64
N ALA A 370 10.32 -35.23 -5.88
CA ALA A 370 9.06 -34.57 -5.56
C ALA A 370 7.89 -35.10 -6.42
N TRP A 371 8.16 -35.48 -7.67
CA TRP A 371 7.17 -36.04 -8.59
C TRP A 371 7.10 -37.58 -8.55
N PHE A 372 8.24 -38.20 -8.26
CA PHE A 372 8.46 -39.64 -8.15
C PHE A 372 9.19 -39.91 -6.82
N PRO A 373 8.49 -39.89 -5.67
CA PRO A 373 8.95 -40.57 -4.46
C PRO A 373 9.14 -42.06 -4.81
N GLU A 374 9.45 -43.01 -3.95
CA GLU A 374 9.78 -44.41 -4.38
C GLU A 374 11.00 -44.60 -5.33
N ASN A 375 11.16 -43.86 -6.44
CA ASN A 375 12.16 -44.09 -7.49
C ASN A 375 13.47 -43.31 -7.31
N PHE A 376 13.44 -42.18 -6.60
CA PHE A 376 14.60 -41.31 -6.43
C PHE A 376 14.94 -41.09 -4.95
N ILE A 377 16.21 -40.80 -4.66
CA ILE A 377 16.72 -40.54 -3.30
C ILE A 377 16.65 -39.04 -3.02
N TYR A 378 16.15 -38.66 -1.84
CA TYR A 378 16.23 -37.27 -1.38
C TYR A 378 17.62 -36.99 -0.82
N ILE A 379 18.29 -35.98 -1.37
CA ILE A 379 19.58 -35.52 -0.86
C ILE A 379 19.32 -34.26 -0.02
N PRO A 380 19.43 -34.34 1.31
CA PRO A 380 19.19 -33.20 2.18
C PRO A 380 20.24 -32.12 1.92
N HIS A 381 19.75 -30.92 1.68
CA HIS A 381 20.56 -29.71 1.57
C HIS A 381 19.87 -28.64 2.42
N GLN A 382 20.63 -27.89 3.22
CA GLN A 382 20.10 -26.73 3.91
C GLN A 382 19.92 -25.63 2.85
N VAL A 383 18.67 -25.23 2.62
CA VAL A 383 18.32 -24.04 1.82
C VAL A 383 18.06 -22.89 2.77
#